data_AF-A0A835HXZ1-F1
#
_entry.id   AF-A0A835HXZ1-F1
#
_cell.length_a   1.000
_cell.length_b   1.000
_cell.length_c   1.000
_cell.angle_alpha   90.00
_cell.angle_beta   90.00
_cell.angle_gamma   90.00
#
_symmetry.space_group_name_H-M   'P 1'
#
loop_
_entity.id
_entity.type
_entity.pdbx_description
1 polymer ?
#
loop_
_entity_poly.entity_id
_entity_poly.type
_entity_poly.pdbx_seq_one_letter_code
_entity_poly.pdbx_strand_id
1 'polypeptide(L)'
;MHNNGIIILVAFTKELLCLVTFDGKIIRIDQSATVDEFLEALLKGSAYEAAVKLVSLFSLYGGERHVPLSLLKCHAQRGIEIILKNLMDHNIYKHDGKVLKVQEVLGKEANITRSLLTIPRQSVHVASCDLKDQDRLNEAVTVPSRFILDFLCYLPSEFRCFAADVLSTGLQSFTKYAPLAILRECNQTHQRYRLHDIGLSLNVCEWIADYRSFSSDTANDVFVSAVTSNAELSSPKYSLGSKFEHDVSDGLSISDDKTVSAVKPDEHNDVFGEVH
;
A
#
# COMPACT_ATOMS: atom_id res chain seq x y z
N MET A 1 -7.36 12.38 -6.39
CA MET A 1 -8.59 11.80 -6.94
C MET A 1 -8.21 10.83 -8.04
N HIS A 2 -8.62 9.57 -7.95
CA HIS A 2 -8.55 8.61 -9.06
C HIS A 2 -9.78 7.71 -8.97
N ASN A 3 -10.73 7.86 -9.88
CA ASN A 3 -11.82 6.89 -10.05
C ASN A 3 -11.28 5.72 -10.88
N ASN A 4 -10.36 4.95 -10.30
CA ASN A 4 -9.86 3.70 -10.89
C ASN A 4 -10.95 2.65 -10.74
N GLY A 5 -11.95 2.71 -11.64
CA GLY A 5 -12.99 1.71 -11.72
C GLY A 5 -12.37 0.37 -12.06
N ILE A 6 -12.23 -0.51 -11.07
CA ILE A 6 -11.88 -1.91 -11.28
C ILE A 6 -12.94 -2.47 -12.23
N ILE A 7 -12.53 -2.80 -13.46
CA ILE A 7 -13.42 -3.46 -14.41
C ILE A 7 -13.53 -4.91 -13.96
N ILE A 8 -14.45 -5.14 -13.02
CA ILE A 8 -14.85 -6.47 -12.55
C ILE A 8 -15.59 -7.15 -13.72
N LEU A 9 -14.82 -7.65 -14.69
CA LEU A 9 -15.27 -8.43 -15.83
C LEU A 9 -15.64 -9.83 -15.34
N VAL A 10 -16.80 -9.95 -14.68
CA VAL A 10 -17.29 -11.20 -14.10
C VAL A 10 -17.70 -12.17 -15.22
N ALA A 11 -16.73 -12.93 -15.70
CA ALA A 11 -16.94 -14.02 -16.65
C ALA A 11 -17.61 -15.21 -15.95
N PHE A 12 -18.92 -15.12 -15.72
CA PHE A 12 -19.73 -16.20 -15.15
C PHE A 12 -19.82 -17.40 -16.12
N THR A 13 -18.88 -18.34 -15.98
CA THR A 13 -19.20 -19.76 -16.21
C THR A 13 -19.59 -20.39 -14.87
N LYS A 14 -20.29 -21.54 -14.90
CA LYS A 14 -20.95 -22.09 -13.69
C LYS A 14 -20.02 -22.51 -12.54
N GLU A 15 -18.70 -22.47 -12.74
CA GLU A 15 -17.66 -22.98 -11.82
C GLU A 15 -16.48 -22.01 -11.61
N LEU A 16 -16.47 -20.87 -12.32
CA LEU A 16 -15.37 -19.90 -12.31
C LEU A 16 -15.92 -18.48 -12.09
N LEU A 17 -15.28 -17.76 -11.18
CA LEU A 17 -15.43 -16.32 -10.99
C LEU A 17 -14.04 -15.71 -11.14
N CYS A 18 -13.91 -14.66 -11.94
CA CYS A 18 -12.63 -14.06 -12.29
C CYS A 18 -12.69 -12.53 -12.20
N LEU A 19 -11.54 -11.94 -11.90
CA LEU A 19 -11.24 -10.51 -12.03
C LEU A 19 -10.29 -10.29 -13.20
N VAL A 20 -10.37 -9.10 -13.80
CA VAL A 20 -9.36 -8.57 -14.72
C VAL A 20 -8.68 -7.39 -14.03
N THR A 21 -7.35 -7.40 -13.97
CA THR A 21 -6.53 -6.33 -13.37
C THR A 21 -6.19 -5.25 -14.39
N PHE A 22 -5.74 -4.09 -13.90
CA PHE A 22 -5.31 -2.95 -14.71
C PHE A 22 -4.17 -3.28 -15.70
N ASP A 23 -3.33 -4.27 -15.37
CA ASP A 23 -2.24 -4.77 -16.21
C ASP A 23 -2.65 -5.99 -17.06
N GLY A 24 -3.96 -6.22 -17.23
CA GLY A 24 -4.54 -7.18 -18.16
C GLY A 24 -4.51 -8.64 -17.70
N LYS A 25 -4.11 -8.92 -16.45
CA LYS A 25 -4.06 -10.29 -15.92
C LYS A 25 -5.47 -10.73 -15.47
N ILE A 26 -5.77 -11.99 -15.72
CA ILE A 26 -7.00 -12.64 -15.27
C ILE A 26 -6.69 -13.41 -13.98
N ILE A 27 -7.44 -13.13 -12.91
CA ILE A 27 -7.26 -13.77 -11.59
C ILE A 27 -8.54 -14.51 -11.24
N ARG A 28 -8.46 -15.83 -11.06
CA ARG A 28 -9.54 -16.62 -10.46
C ARG A 28 -9.68 -16.23 -9.00
N ILE A 29 -10.90 -15.98 -8.58
CA ILE A 29 -11.26 -15.69 -7.18
C ILE A 29 -12.14 -16.81 -6.61
N ASP A 30 -12.17 -16.90 -5.30
CA ASP A 30 -12.94 -17.89 -4.57
C ASP A 30 -14.36 -17.38 -4.33
N GLN A 31 -15.34 -18.08 -4.92
CA GLN A 31 -16.77 -17.74 -4.78
C GLN A 31 -17.30 -17.97 -3.35
N SER A 32 -16.62 -18.77 -2.54
CA SER A 32 -17.02 -19.12 -1.17
C SER A 32 -16.35 -18.25 -0.10
N ALA A 33 -15.44 -17.36 -0.48
CA ALA A 33 -14.61 -16.57 0.44
C ALA A 33 -15.43 -15.74 1.45
N THR A 34 -15.32 -16.11 2.73
CA THR A 34 -15.94 -15.37 3.83
C THR A 34 -14.95 -14.44 4.56
N VAL A 35 -15.51 -13.52 5.36
CA VAL A 35 -14.71 -12.61 6.20
C VAL A 35 -14.05 -13.37 7.37
N ASP A 36 -14.69 -14.44 7.85
CA ASP A 36 -14.13 -15.34 8.86
C ASP A 36 -12.94 -16.15 8.31
N GLU A 37 -12.98 -16.61 7.06
CA GLU A 37 -11.83 -17.28 6.43
C GLU A 37 -10.65 -16.34 6.20
N PHE A 38 -10.89 -15.05 5.98
CA PHE A 38 -9.83 -14.04 5.98
C PHE A 38 -9.18 -13.93 7.38
N LEU A 39 -9.98 -13.94 8.46
CA LEU A 39 -9.45 -14.02 9.82
C LEU A 39 -8.69 -15.33 10.06
N GLU A 40 -9.19 -16.49 9.62
CA GLU A 40 -8.45 -17.75 9.75
C GLU A 40 -7.09 -17.69 9.04
N ALA A 41 -7.03 -17.16 7.83
CA ALA A 41 -5.80 -17.04 7.06
C ALA A 41 -4.77 -16.12 7.75
N LEU A 42 -5.24 -15.03 8.39
CA LEU A 42 -4.41 -14.18 9.25
C LEU A 42 -3.91 -14.95 10.50
N LEU A 43 -4.78 -15.73 11.15
CA LEU A 43 -4.44 -16.53 12.34
C LEU A 43 -3.47 -17.68 12.04
N LYS A 44 -3.53 -18.24 10.82
CA LYS A 44 -2.54 -19.20 10.28
C LYS A 44 -1.18 -18.55 9.96
N GLY A 45 -1.08 -17.22 9.98
CA GLY A 45 0.09 -16.48 9.48
C GLY A 45 0.28 -16.57 7.96
N SER A 46 -0.77 -16.95 7.23
CA SER A 46 -0.72 -17.30 5.80
C SER A 46 -0.95 -16.08 4.92
N ALA A 47 0.13 -15.33 4.64
CA ALA A 47 0.08 -14.07 3.89
C ALA A 47 -0.55 -14.22 2.48
N TYR A 48 -0.28 -15.35 1.81
CA TYR A 48 -0.86 -15.68 0.51
C TYR A 48 -2.37 -15.97 0.58
N GLU A 49 -2.79 -16.85 1.50
CA GLU A 49 -4.19 -17.25 1.68
C GLU A 49 -5.05 -16.04 2.07
N ALA A 50 -4.53 -15.19 2.97
CA ALA A 50 -5.22 -13.99 3.42
C ALA A 50 -5.32 -12.93 2.30
N ALA A 51 -4.31 -12.83 1.42
CA ALA A 51 -4.38 -11.98 0.23
C ALA A 51 -5.42 -12.49 -0.79
N VAL A 52 -5.48 -13.81 -1.02
CA VAL A 52 -6.48 -14.44 -1.91
C VAL A 52 -7.90 -14.25 -1.38
N LYS A 53 -8.13 -14.44 -0.07
CA LYS A 53 -9.43 -14.18 0.56
C LYS A 53 -9.79 -12.69 0.49
N LEU A 54 -8.85 -11.76 0.70
CA LEU A 54 -9.11 -10.32 0.55
C LEU A 54 -9.54 -9.94 -0.87
N VAL A 55 -8.83 -10.41 -1.92
CA VAL A 55 -9.19 -10.12 -3.33
C VAL A 55 -10.54 -10.73 -3.70
N SER A 56 -10.86 -11.91 -3.17
CA SER A 56 -12.15 -12.57 -3.39
C SER A 56 -13.29 -11.80 -2.73
N LEU A 57 -13.13 -11.39 -1.46
CA LEU A 57 -14.07 -10.51 -0.74
C LEU A 57 -14.28 -9.18 -1.47
N PHE A 58 -13.22 -8.60 -2.03
CA PHE A 58 -13.30 -7.39 -2.85
C PHE A 58 -14.29 -7.53 -4.01
N SER A 59 -14.29 -8.66 -4.69
CA SER A 59 -15.24 -8.90 -5.79
C SER A 59 -16.63 -9.24 -5.28
N LEU A 60 -16.74 -10.11 -4.27
CA LEU A 60 -18.04 -10.62 -3.79
C LEU A 60 -18.90 -9.52 -3.15
N TYR A 61 -18.27 -8.53 -2.51
CA TYR A 61 -18.98 -7.36 -1.96
C TYR A 61 -19.19 -6.24 -2.98
N GLY A 62 -18.56 -6.29 -4.17
CA GLY A 62 -18.72 -5.25 -5.20
C GLY A 62 -17.78 -4.05 -5.03
N GLY A 63 -16.54 -4.28 -4.60
CA GLY A 63 -15.47 -3.29 -4.53
C GLY A 63 -15.33 -2.56 -3.20
N GLU A 64 -14.28 -1.72 -3.14
CA GLU A 64 -13.77 -1.05 -1.93
C GLU A 64 -14.83 -0.43 -1.02
N ARG A 65 -15.85 0.19 -1.62
CA ARG A 65 -16.90 0.94 -0.92
C ARG A 65 -17.94 0.07 -0.19
N HIS A 66 -17.94 -1.23 -0.45
CA HIS A 66 -18.95 -2.17 0.01
C HIS A 66 -18.36 -3.32 0.86
N VAL A 67 -17.05 -3.57 0.74
CA VAL A 67 -16.30 -4.47 1.63
C VAL A 67 -16.41 -3.97 3.08
N PRO A 68 -16.60 -4.86 4.09
CA PRO A 68 -16.77 -4.45 5.50
C PRO A 68 -15.44 -4.03 6.15
N LEU A 69 -14.91 -2.87 5.74
CA LEU A 69 -13.59 -2.32 6.13
C LEU A 69 -13.32 -2.35 7.63
N SER A 70 -14.28 -1.94 8.47
CA SER A 70 -14.13 -1.93 9.93
C SER A 70 -13.92 -3.33 10.51
N LEU A 71 -14.56 -4.35 9.92
CA LEU A 71 -14.41 -5.75 10.33
C LEU A 71 -13.07 -6.32 9.87
N LEU A 72 -12.64 -6.01 8.64
CA LEU A 72 -11.30 -6.39 8.16
C LEU A 72 -10.17 -5.75 8.98
N LYS A 73 -10.31 -4.49 9.40
CA LYS A 73 -9.36 -3.82 10.32
C LYS A 73 -9.33 -4.50 11.69
N CYS A 74 -10.48 -4.88 12.23
CA CYS A 74 -10.57 -5.66 13.47
C CYS A 74 -9.88 -7.04 13.33
N HIS A 75 -10.10 -7.75 12.21
CA HIS A 75 -9.45 -9.04 11.95
C HIS A 75 -7.93 -8.90 11.73
N ALA A 76 -7.48 -7.87 11.03
CA ALA A 76 -6.05 -7.54 10.88
C ALA A 76 -5.39 -7.31 12.25
N GLN A 77 -6.02 -6.51 13.11
CA GLN A 77 -5.56 -6.30 14.49
C GLN A 77 -5.48 -7.64 15.25
N ARG A 78 -6.51 -8.49 15.16
CA ARG A 78 -6.56 -9.78 15.87
C ARG A 78 -5.54 -10.79 15.36
N GLY A 79 -5.29 -10.85 14.04
CA GLY A 79 -4.25 -11.69 13.46
C GLY A 79 -2.86 -11.28 13.96
N ILE A 80 -2.57 -9.98 13.93
CA ILE A 80 -1.30 -9.42 14.41
C ILE A 80 -1.12 -9.62 15.93
N GLU A 81 -2.20 -9.53 16.71
CA GLU A 81 -2.19 -9.85 18.15
C GLU A 81 -1.68 -11.28 18.41
N ILE A 82 -2.16 -12.25 17.63
CA ILE A 82 -1.80 -13.66 17.78
C ILE A 82 -0.39 -13.93 17.25
N ILE A 83 0.02 -13.30 16.15
CA ILE A 83 1.42 -13.34 15.67
C ILE A 83 2.38 -12.85 16.77
N LEU A 84 2.10 -11.69 17.38
CA LEU A 84 2.94 -11.13 18.46
C LEU A 84 2.96 -12.02 19.71
N LYS A 85 1.81 -12.57 20.12
CA LYS A 85 1.72 -13.49 21.28
C LYS A 85 2.53 -14.77 21.07
N ASN A 86 2.36 -15.44 19.92
CA ASN A 86 3.11 -16.66 19.62
C ASN A 86 4.63 -16.45 19.69
N LEU A 87 5.13 -15.28 19.27
CA LEU A 87 6.55 -14.91 19.34
C LEU A 87 6.99 -14.62 20.79
N MET A 88 6.17 -13.91 21.56
CA MET A 88 6.45 -13.65 22.98
C MET A 88 6.53 -14.96 23.77
N ASP A 89 5.59 -15.89 23.54
CA ASP A 89 5.52 -17.19 24.21
C ASP A 89 6.70 -18.08 23.83
N HIS A 90 7.03 -18.21 22.53
CA HIS A 90 8.22 -18.94 22.08
C HIS A 90 9.53 -18.36 22.65
N ASN A 91 9.60 -17.05 22.90
CA ASN A 91 10.76 -16.41 23.51
C ASN A 91 10.80 -16.52 25.04
N ILE A 92 9.66 -16.76 25.72
CA ILE A 92 9.64 -17.04 27.16
C ILE A 92 10.33 -18.37 27.47
N TYR A 93 10.15 -19.40 26.63
CA TYR A 93 10.84 -20.70 26.79
C TYR A 93 12.38 -20.65 26.60
N LYS A 94 12.94 -19.50 26.17
CA LYS A 94 14.39 -19.33 25.97
C LYS A 94 15.10 -18.56 27.07
N HIS A 95 14.39 -17.98 28.05
CA HIS A 95 15.00 -17.19 29.10
C HIS A 95 14.49 -17.59 30.49
N ASP A 96 15.41 -17.90 31.39
CA ASP A 96 15.14 -18.55 32.67
C ASP A 96 14.25 -17.72 33.63
N GLY A 97 13.42 -18.45 34.40
CA GLY A 97 13.06 -18.08 35.76
C GLY A 97 11.88 -17.14 36.03
N LYS A 98 11.24 -16.49 35.04
CA LYS A 98 10.09 -15.58 35.32
C LYS A 98 8.91 -15.66 34.34
N VAL A 99 7.84 -16.29 34.82
CA VAL A 99 6.50 -16.26 34.19
C VAL A 99 5.86 -14.87 34.39
N LEU A 100 5.68 -14.12 33.30
CA LEU A 100 4.82 -12.95 33.27
C LEU A 100 3.36 -13.37 33.05
N LYS A 101 2.47 -13.02 33.99
CA LYS A 101 1.03 -13.22 33.81
C LYS A 101 0.47 -12.14 32.87
N VAL A 102 0.33 -12.48 31.60
CA VAL A 102 -0.58 -11.74 30.70
C VAL A 102 -2.00 -12.02 31.16
N GLN A 103 -2.69 -11.01 31.71
CA GLN A 103 -4.05 -11.16 32.20
C GLN A 103 -5.03 -11.35 31.02
N GLU A 104 -5.79 -12.44 31.02
CA GLU A 104 -6.92 -12.61 30.10
C GLU A 104 -7.95 -11.51 30.33
N VAL A 105 -8.31 -10.79 29.27
CA VAL A 105 -9.45 -9.85 29.23
C VAL A 105 -10.28 -10.07 27.96
N LEU A 106 -10.73 -11.32 27.76
CA LEU A 106 -11.94 -11.62 26.98
C LEU A 106 -12.48 -13.01 27.36
N GLY A 107 -13.43 -13.08 28.31
CA GLY A 107 -13.79 -14.38 28.90
C GLY A 107 -15.05 -14.46 29.76
N LYS A 108 -15.96 -13.47 29.70
CA LYS A 108 -17.36 -13.53 30.19
C LYS A 108 -18.10 -12.27 29.79
N GLU A 109 -19.05 -12.39 28.86
CA GLU A 109 -20.46 -11.99 29.05
C GLU A 109 -21.25 -12.32 27.79
N ALA A 110 -22.00 -13.43 27.86
CA ALA A 110 -23.08 -13.66 26.91
C ALA A 110 -24.34 -12.99 27.47
N ASN A 111 -24.78 -11.89 26.85
CA ASN A 111 -26.19 -11.52 26.78
C ASN A 111 -26.47 -10.48 25.69
N ILE A 112 -27.53 -10.71 24.93
CA ILE A 112 -27.98 -9.83 23.85
C ILE A 112 -28.87 -8.73 24.46
N THR A 113 -28.57 -7.45 24.24
CA THR A 113 -29.58 -6.42 23.91
C THR A 113 -28.96 -5.12 23.39
N ARG A 114 -29.40 -4.74 22.19
CA ARG A 114 -29.56 -3.38 21.63
C ARG A 114 -28.96 -2.19 22.43
N SER A 115 -27.94 -1.56 21.86
CA SER A 115 -28.02 -0.12 21.56
C SER A 115 -27.15 0.25 20.37
N LEU A 116 -27.59 1.24 19.60
CA LEU A 116 -26.86 1.84 18.48
C LEU A 116 -26.20 3.16 18.93
N LEU A 117 -25.21 3.61 18.15
CA LEU A 117 -24.74 5.01 18.13
C LEU A 117 -24.28 5.61 19.47
N THR A 118 -23.11 5.21 19.94
CA THR A 118 -22.14 6.15 20.55
C THR A 118 -20.73 5.64 20.26
N ILE A 119 -19.84 6.53 19.79
CA ILE A 119 -18.40 6.28 19.78
C ILE A 119 -17.80 7.14 20.90
N PRO A 120 -17.53 6.58 22.09
CA PRO A 120 -16.57 7.19 22.99
C PRO A 120 -15.20 7.07 22.32
N ARG A 121 -14.41 8.15 22.31
CA ARG A 121 -12.95 8.03 22.18
C ARG A 121 -12.41 7.41 23.46
N GLN A 122 -12.63 6.11 23.64
CA GLN A 122 -12.03 5.36 24.73
C GLN A 122 -10.52 5.38 24.50
N SER A 123 -9.78 6.13 25.32
CA SER A 123 -8.34 6.03 25.32
C SER A 123 -7.98 4.58 25.62
N VAL A 124 -7.24 3.93 24.72
CA VAL A 124 -6.59 2.65 25.04
C VAL A 124 -5.67 2.96 26.21
N HIS A 125 -6.07 2.54 27.42
CA HIS A 125 -5.28 2.74 28.61
C HIS A 125 -4.10 1.79 28.51
N VAL A 126 -3.03 2.25 27.86
CA VAL A 126 -1.76 1.52 27.74
C VAL A 126 -1.36 1.07 29.13
N ALA A 127 -1.49 -0.23 29.39
CA ALA A 127 -0.92 -0.83 30.59
C ALA A 127 0.58 -0.54 30.55
N SER A 128 1.16 -0.14 31.67
CA SER A 128 2.56 0.28 31.73
C SER A 128 3.49 -0.92 31.54
N CYS A 129 3.69 -1.33 30.28
CA CYS A 129 4.72 -2.28 29.88
C CYS A 129 6.07 -1.84 30.44
N ASP A 130 6.83 -2.80 30.97
CA ASP A 130 8.23 -2.59 31.35
C ASP A 130 9.01 -2.13 30.09
N LEU A 131 10.06 -1.32 30.27
CA LEU A 131 10.89 -0.85 29.16
C LEU A 131 11.47 -2.03 28.36
N LYS A 132 11.78 -3.14 29.05
CA LYS A 132 12.21 -4.41 28.46
C LYS A 132 11.14 -5.06 27.58
N ASP A 133 9.87 -4.88 27.91
CA ASP A 133 8.76 -5.41 27.14
C ASP A 133 8.53 -4.55 25.89
N GLN A 134 8.71 -3.23 25.99
CA GLN A 134 8.68 -2.33 24.84
C GLN A 134 9.83 -2.60 23.84
N ASP A 135 11.05 -2.87 24.30
CA ASP A 135 12.15 -3.27 23.41
C ASP A 135 11.91 -4.64 22.76
N ARG A 136 11.38 -5.61 23.50
CA ARG A 136 10.95 -6.91 22.94
C ARG A 136 9.78 -6.77 21.95
N LEU A 137 8.89 -5.81 22.14
CA LEU A 137 7.84 -5.49 21.17
C LEU A 137 8.42 -4.84 19.91
N ASN A 138 9.42 -3.95 20.02
CA ASN A 138 10.13 -3.40 18.87
C ASN A 138 10.80 -4.49 18.02
N GLU A 139 11.37 -5.52 18.65
CA GLU A 139 11.93 -6.71 17.99
C GLU A 139 10.82 -7.63 17.43
N ALA A 140 9.78 -7.95 18.21
CA ALA A 140 8.70 -8.84 17.78
C ALA A 140 7.90 -8.29 16.59
N VAL A 141 7.82 -6.97 16.43
CA VAL A 141 7.16 -6.26 15.32
C VAL A 141 7.81 -6.54 13.95
N THR A 142 9.05 -7.01 13.89
CA THR A 142 9.70 -7.50 12.65
C THR A 142 8.83 -8.52 11.91
N VAL A 143 8.25 -9.49 12.62
CA VAL A 143 7.49 -10.59 11.99
C VAL A 143 6.16 -10.15 11.38
N PRO A 144 5.24 -9.42 12.07
CA PRO A 144 4.04 -8.90 11.42
C PRO A 144 4.39 -7.82 10.38
N SER A 145 5.49 -7.06 10.53
CA SER A 145 5.96 -6.14 9.48
C SER A 145 6.33 -6.89 8.20
N ARG A 146 7.07 -8.01 8.32
CA ARG A 146 7.42 -8.89 7.21
C ARG A 146 6.19 -9.57 6.59
N PHE A 147 5.25 -10.05 7.41
CA PHE A 147 3.96 -10.59 6.96
C PHE A 147 3.21 -9.59 6.06
N ILE A 148 3.17 -8.31 6.43
CA ILE A 148 2.51 -7.26 5.65
C ILE A 148 3.20 -7.05 4.29
N LEU A 149 4.54 -7.06 4.25
CA LEU A 149 5.27 -6.97 2.98
C LEU A 149 4.97 -8.14 2.06
N ASP A 150 5.03 -9.37 2.58
CA ASP A 150 4.80 -10.56 1.77
C ASP A 150 3.33 -10.64 1.31
N PHE A 151 2.37 -10.24 2.15
CA PHE A 151 0.94 -10.07 1.77
C PHE A 151 0.77 -9.08 0.61
N LEU A 152 1.41 -7.90 0.67
CA LEU A 152 1.38 -6.90 -0.39
C LEU A 152 2.09 -7.35 -1.68
N CYS A 153 3.01 -8.33 -1.60
CA CYS A 153 3.64 -8.94 -2.77
C CYS A 153 2.69 -9.85 -3.56
N TYR A 154 1.74 -10.52 -2.90
CA TYR A 154 0.77 -11.40 -3.57
C TYR A 154 -0.39 -10.65 -4.24
N LEU A 155 -0.57 -9.36 -3.94
CA LEU A 155 -1.68 -8.55 -4.47
C LEU A 155 -1.36 -7.85 -5.80
N PRO A 156 -2.35 -7.71 -6.71
CA PRO A 156 -2.35 -6.69 -7.76
C PRO A 156 -2.33 -5.28 -7.17
N SER A 157 -1.85 -4.30 -7.93
CA SER A 157 -1.55 -2.95 -7.42
C SER A 157 -2.79 -2.24 -6.86
N GLU A 158 -3.93 -2.48 -7.48
CA GLU A 158 -5.24 -1.88 -7.20
C GLU A 158 -5.75 -2.18 -5.79
N PHE A 159 -5.40 -3.35 -5.26
CA PHE A 159 -5.80 -3.80 -3.92
C PHE A 159 -4.79 -3.41 -2.84
N ARG A 160 -3.54 -3.07 -3.21
CA ARG A 160 -2.44 -2.83 -2.26
C ARG A 160 -2.69 -1.65 -1.33
N CYS A 161 -3.34 -0.58 -1.80
CA CYS A 161 -3.59 0.59 -0.96
C CYS A 161 -4.56 0.27 0.18
N PHE A 162 -5.71 -0.34 -0.13
CA PHE A 162 -6.67 -0.79 0.89
C PHE A 162 -6.08 -1.87 1.80
N ALA A 163 -5.35 -2.84 1.24
CA ALA A 163 -4.67 -3.87 2.01
C ALA A 163 -3.67 -3.28 3.02
N ALA A 164 -2.88 -2.30 2.60
CA ALA A 164 -1.95 -1.60 3.47
C ALA A 164 -2.66 -0.77 4.53
N ASP A 165 -3.78 -0.09 4.22
CA ASP A 165 -4.59 0.61 5.23
C ASP A 165 -5.18 -0.37 6.28
N VAL A 166 -5.76 -1.49 5.83
CA VAL A 166 -6.30 -2.55 6.69
C VAL A 166 -5.23 -3.10 7.64
N LEU A 167 -4.11 -3.56 7.10
CA LEU A 167 -3.06 -4.22 7.88
C LEU A 167 -2.23 -3.25 8.71
N SER A 168 -1.95 -2.04 8.19
CA SER A 168 -1.23 -1.01 8.96
C SER A 168 -2.07 -0.52 10.12
N THR A 169 -3.40 -0.39 9.99
CA THR A 169 -4.26 -0.10 11.16
C THR A 169 -4.17 -1.22 12.21
N GLY A 170 -4.14 -2.47 11.75
CA GLY A 170 -3.90 -3.63 12.61
C GLY A 170 -2.58 -3.53 13.40
N LEU A 171 -1.46 -3.19 12.74
CA LEU A 171 -0.16 -3.07 13.40
C LEU A 171 -0.02 -1.80 14.25
N GLN A 172 -0.62 -0.69 13.83
CA GLN A 172 -0.66 0.58 14.57
C GLN A 172 -1.37 0.45 15.93
N SER A 173 -2.24 -0.55 16.08
CA SER A 173 -2.89 -0.89 17.35
C SER A 173 -1.89 -1.38 18.42
N PHE A 174 -0.69 -1.81 18.04
CA PHE A 174 0.37 -2.30 18.93
C PHE A 174 1.61 -1.40 18.93
N THR A 175 1.91 -0.73 17.81
CA THR A 175 3.03 0.23 17.74
C THR A 175 2.73 1.43 16.84
N LYS A 176 2.89 2.64 17.40
CA LYS A 176 2.79 3.90 16.65
C LYS A 176 3.87 4.05 15.55
N TYR A 177 4.89 3.19 15.53
CA TYR A 177 5.96 3.19 14.53
C TYR A 177 5.75 2.15 13.42
N ALA A 178 4.55 1.56 13.31
CA ALA A 178 4.24 0.52 12.32
C ALA A 178 4.70 0.84 10.88
N PRO A 179 4.51 2.06 10.31
CA PRO A 179 5.02 2.37 8.97
C PRO A 179 6.54 2.25 8.87
N LEU A 180 7.27 2.77 9.85
CA LEU A 180 8.73 2.71 9.90
C LEU A 180 9.25 1.27 10.10
N ALA A 181 8.51 0.42 10.80
CA ALA A 181 8.86 -0.99 10.95
C ALA A 181 8.64 -1.79 9.66
N ILE A 182 7.48 -1.64 9.00
CA ILE A 182 7.19 -2.24 7.68
C ILE A 182 8.24 -1.80 6.64
N LEU A 183 8.69 -0.54 6.71
CA LEU A 183 9.74 -0.02 5.84
C LEU A 183 11.12 -0.66 6.10
N ARG A 184 11.48 -0.94 7.36
CA ARG A 184 12.77 -1.56 7.72
C ARG A 184 12.89 -3.01 7.23
N GLU A 185 11.77 -3.73 7.16
CA GLU A 185 11.74 -5.13 6.68
C GLU A 185 11.84 -5.27 5.14
N CYS A 186 11.92 -4.15 4.39
CA CYS A 186 12.09 -4.14 2.94
C CYS A 186 13.50 -4.56 2.53
N ASN A 187 13.73 -5.88 2.44
CA ASN A 187 14.99 -6.46 1.98
C ASN A 187 15.20 -6.42 0.46
N GLN A 188 14.23 -5.91 -0.32
CA GLN A 188 14.27 -5.87 -1.77
C GLN A 188 13.81 -4.51 -2.31
N THR A 189 14.55 -3.96 -3.26
CA THR A 189 14.32 -2.67 -3.96
C THR A 189 12.86 -2.51 -4.40
N HIS A 190 12.27 -3.59 -4.94
CA HIS A 190 10.90 -3.57 -5.45
C HIS A 190 9.82 -3.57 -4.35
N GLN A 191 10.12 -4.04 -3.12
CA GLN A 191 9.19 -3.94 -1.98
C GLN A 191 9.12 -2.48 -1.52
N ARG A 192 10.27 -1.83 -1.44
CA ARG A 192 10.41 -0.42 -1.03
C ARG A 192 9.69 0.52 -2.01
N TYR A 193 9.87 0.34 -3.32
CA TYR A 193 9.09 1.08 -4.33
C TYR A 193 7.56 0.91 -4.15
N ARG A 194 7.07 -0.33 -3.90
CA ARG A 194 5.63 -0.54 -3.65
C ARG A 194 5.14 0.21 -2.41
N LEU A 195 5.94 0.27 -1.33
CA LEU A 195 5.59 1.10 -0.16
C LEU A 195 5.58 2.59 -0.48
N HIS A 196 6.45 3.06 -1.38
CA HIS A 196 6.45 4.47 -1.81
C HIS A 196 5.19 4.82 -2.62
N ASP A 197 4.78 3.96 -3.56
CA ASP A 197 3.53 4.10 -4.34
C ASP A 197 2.29 4.14 -3.42
N ILE A 198 2.22 3.19 -2.48
CA ILE A 198 1.16 3.11 -1.47
C ILE A 198 1.23 4.30 -0.53
N GLY A 199 2.43 4.73 -0.13
CA GLY A 199 2.66 5.82 0.81
C GLY A 199 2.19 7.16 0.28
N LEU A 200 2.44 7.45 -1.00
CA LEU A 200 1.88 8.60 -1.71
C LEU A 200 0.35 8.53 -1.78
N SER A 201 -0.22 7.33 -1.94
CA SER A 201 -1.66 7.11 -2.07
C SER A 201 -2.43 7.21 -0.74
N LEU A 202 -1.82 6.77 0.37
CA LEU A 202 -2.37 6.79 1.73
C LEU A 202 -1.89 7.98 2.58
N ASN A 203 -1.01 8.84 2.05
CA ASN A 203 -0.32 9.91 2.77
C ASN A 203 0.46 9.42 4.01
N VAL A 204 1.22 8.31 3.86
CA VAL A 204 2.09 7.77 4.91
C VAL A 204 3.45 8.46 4.87
N CYS A 205 3.62 9.45 5.75
CA CYS A 205 4.78 10.35 5.76
C CYS A 205 6.14 9.64 5.82
N GLU A 206 6.25 8.54 6.56
CA GLU A 206 7.48 7.76 6.70
C GLU A 206 7.93 7.16 5.36
N TRP A 207 6.98 6.61 4.58
CA TRP A 207 7.27 6.03 3.26
C TRP A 207 7.54 7.13 2.21
N ILE A 208 6.82 8.27 2.28
CA ILE A 208 7.06 9.42 1.39
C ILE A 208 8.43 10.07 1.66
N ALA A 209 8.85 10.18 2.92
CA ALA A 209 10.14 10.74 3.27
C ALA A 209 11.30 9.85 2.78
N ASP A 210 11.17 8.53 3.00
CA ASP A 210 12.18 7.53 2.63
C ASP A 210 12.49 7.48 1.13
N TYR A 211 11.48 7.69 0.28
CA TYR A 211 11.63 7.75 -1.18
C TYR A 211 12.73 8.73 -1.64
N ARG A 212 12.92 9.84 -0.92
CA ARG A 212 13.92 10.87 -1.28
C ARG A 212 15.35 10.39 -1.06
N SER A 213 15.64 9.80 0.10
CA SER A 213 16.92 9.16 0.40
C SER A 213 17.17 8.01 -0.58
N PHE A 214 16.22 7.08 -0.69
CA PHE A 214 16.33 5.89 -1.52
C PHE A 214 16.57 6.19 -3.01
N SER A 215 15.92 7.23 -3.55
CA SER A 215 16.13 7.66 -4.93
C SER A 215 17.52 8.29 -5.14
N SER A 216 18.04 9.00 -4.13
CA SER A 216 19.39 9.60 -4.17
C SER A 216 20.46 8.51 -4.12
N ASP A 217 20.31 7.54 -3.22
CA ASP A 217 21.21 6.39 -3.09
C ASP A 217 21.23 5.56 -4.39
N THR A 218 20.05 5.25 -4.95
CA THR A 218 19.92 4.51 -6.21
C THR A 218 20.56 5.25 -7.39
N ALA A 219 20.44 6.58 -7.45
CA ALA A 219 21.07 7.38 -8.50
C ALA A 219 22.61 7.37 -8.39
N ASN A 220 23.15 7.41 -7.16
CA ASN A 220 24.58 7.29 -6.91
C ASN A 220 25.11 5.89 -7.29
N ASP A 221 24.40 4.82 -6.94
CA ASP A 221 24.77 3.44 -7.32
C ASP A 221 24.80 3.26 -8.85
N VAL A 222 23.82 3.82 -9.57
CA VAL A 222 23.81 3.80 -11.05
C VAL A 222 24.99 4.60 -11.62
N PHE A 223 25.33 5.75 -11.03
CA PHE A 223 26.49 6.55 -11.47
C PHE A 223 27.82 5.81 -11.21
N VAL A 224 28.01 5.21 -10.03
CA VAL A 224 29.21 4.42 -9.70
C VAL A 224 29.31 3.17 -10.56
N SER A 225 28.19 2.51 -10.84
CA SER A 225 28.12 1.37 -11.78
C SER A 225 28.52 1.79 -13.20
N ALA A 226 28.03 2.93 -13.70
CA ALA A 226 28.40 3.45 -15.01
C ALA A 226 29.87 3.90 -15.07
N VAL A 227 30.41 4.49 -14.01
CA VAL A 227 31.84 4.87 -13.93
C VAL A 227 32.74 3.63 -13.88
N THR A 228 32.33 2.57 -13.20
CA THR A 228 33.11 1.31 -13.12
C THR A 228 32.97 0.44 -14.37
N SER A 229 31.82 0.42 -15.04
CA SER A 229 31.67 -0.23 -16.36
C SER A 229 32.47 0.46 -17.46
N ASN A 230 32.68 1.78 -17.35
CA ASN A 230 33.43 2.59 -18.31
C ASN A 230 34.94 2.68 -17.97
N ALA A 231 35.42 1.88 -17.00
CA ALA A 231 36.82 1.88 -16.59
C ALA A 231 37.78 1.22 -17.62
N GLU A 232 37.26 0.53 -18.64
CA GLU A 232 38.03 0.06 -19.80
C GLU A 232 37.86 0.98 -21.02
N LEU A 233 38.24 2.25 -20.90
CA LEU A 233 38.49 3.09 -22.09
C LEU A 233 39.75 3.94 -21.94
N SER A 234 40.74 3.69 -22.81
CA SER A 234 41.97 4.46 -22.91
C SER A 234 41.68 5.96 -23.08
N SER A 235 42.32 6.79 -22.26
CA SER A 235 42.13 8.24 -22.21
C SER A 235 42.20 8.89 -23.62
N PRO A 236 41.11 9.51 -24.12
CA PRO A 236 41.14 10.28 -25.36
C PRO A 236 41.94 11.57 -25.15
N LYS A 237 43.22 11.56 -25.53
CA LYS A 237 44.03 12.79 -25.59
C LYS A 237 43.55 13.66 -26.76
N TYR A 238 42.61 14.56 -26.51
CA TYR A 238 42.39 15.72 -27.37
C TYR A 238 42.96 16.96 -26.67
N SER A 239 43.86 17.67 -27.34
CA SER A 239 44.50 18.88 -26.83
C SER A 239 44.35 20.02 -27.81
N LEU A 240 43.96 21.19 -27.28
CA LEU A 240 44.17 22.52 -27.84
C LEU A 240 43.36 22.88 -29.11
N GLY A 241 42.42 23.81 -28.93
CA GLY A 241 41.68 24.51 -29.99
C GLY A 241 40.82 25.59 -29.35
N SER A 242 41.25 26.85 -29.41
CA SER A 242 40.72 27.94 -28.57
C SER A 242 39.77 28.89 -29.30
N LYS A 243 39.08 29.70 -28.49
CA LYS A 243 38.18 30.82 -28.82
C LYS A 243 36.76 30.47 -29.31
N PHE A 244 35.79 30.87 -28.50
CA PHE A 244 34.76 31.80 -28.97
C PHE A 244 34.91 33.10 -28.20
N GLU A 245 34.71 34.23 -28.87
CA GLU A 245 34.81 35.57 -28.29
C GLU A 245 33.43 36.06 -27.86
N HIS A 246 33.38 36.83 -26.77
CA HIS A 246 32.19 37.58 -26.38
C HIS A 246 32.15 38.88 -27.18
N ASP A 247 30.99 39.22 -27.75
CA ASP A 247 30.64 40.62 -28.02
C ASP A 247 29.14 40.85 -27.78
N VAL A 248 28.72 42.11 -27.72
CA VAL A 248 27.46 42.57 -27.12
C VAL A 248 26.77 43.62 -28.01
N SER A 249 25.44 43.75 -27.87
CA SER A 249 24.61 44.80 -28.49
C SER A 249 24.47 44.73 -30.02
N ASP A 250 23.44 45.31 -30.66
CA ASP A 250 22.19 45.93 -30.18
C ASP A 250 21.11 45.74 -31.28
N GLY A 251 19.82 45.89 -30.97
CA GLY A 251 18.79 45.97 -32.02
C GLY A 251 17.33 45.83 -31.57
N LEU A 252 16.61 46.96 -31.52
CA LEU A 252 15.14 47.00 -31.57
C LEU A 252 14.63 46.29 -32.85
N SER A 253 13.45 45.64 -32.86
CA SER A 253 12.18 46.38 -32.85
C SER A 253 10.94 45.53 -32.56
N ILE A 254 9.88 46.19 -32.10
CA ILE A 254 8.50 45.70 -32.04
C ILE A 254 7.72 46.33 -33.20
N SER A 255 6.79 45.59 -33.81
CA SER A 255 5.72 46.17 -34.62
C SER A 255 4.45 45.31 -34.57
N ASP A 256 3.39 45.85 -33.97
CA ASP A 256 2.03 45.30 -34.02
C ASP A 256 1.31 45.72 -35.32
N ASP A 257 0.45 44.85 -35.87
CA ASP A 257 -0.95 45.13 -36.23
C ASP A 257 -1.66 43.83 -36.67
N LYS A 258 -2.86 43.50 -36.17
CA LYS A 258 -4.23 43.91 -36.61
C LYS A 258 -4.62 43.43 -38.04
N THR A 259 -5.87 43.05 -38.36
CA THR A 259 -7.13 42.80 -37.61
C THR A 259 -8.15 42.10 -38.51
N VAL A 260 -9.12 41.34 -37.93
CA VAL A 260 -10.50 41.14 -38.46
C VAL A 260 -10.59 40.31 -39.78
N SER A 261 -11.63 39.51 -40.09
CA SER A 261 -13.03 39.45 -39.63
C SER A 261 -13.54 38.02 -39.38
N ALA A 262 -14.74 37.92 -38.81
CA ALA A 262 -15.52 36.69 -38.71
C ALA A 262 -16.59 36.58 -39.82
N VAL A 263 -17.02 35.34 -40.10
CA VAL A 263 -18.34 34.98 -40.65
C VAL A 263 -18.89 33.83 -39.80
N LYS A 264 -20.21 33.72 -39.65
CA LYS A 264 -20.91 32.76 -38.77
C LYS A 264 -21.70 31.70 -39.61
N PRO A 265 -22.56 30.82 -39.06
CA PRO A 265 -22.84 29.51 -39.65
C PRO A 265 -23.92 29.55 -40.74
N ASP A 266 -24.08 28.41 -41.43
CA ASP A 266 -25.33 28.03 -42.07
C ASP A 266 -26.06 26.95 -41.23
N GLU A 267 -27.39 27.03 -41.20
CA GLU A 267 -28.31 26.05 -40.60
C GLU A 267 -29.21 25.46 -41.70
N HIS A 268 -29.53 24.16 -41.62
CA HIS A 268 -30.79 23.52 -42.08
C HIS A 268 -30.73 22.04 -41.61
N ASN A 269 -31.71 21.41 -40.94
CA ASN A 269 -33.12 21.10 -41.31
C ASN A 269 -33.21 20.24 -42.60
N ASP A 270 -34.06 19.22 -42.78
CA ASP A 270 -35.19 18.63 -42.00
C ASP A 270 -35.50 17.20 -42.56
N VAL A 271 -36.43 16.31 -42.15
CA VAL A 271 -37.58 16.32 -41.19
C VAL A 271 -37.90 14.86 -40.72
N PHE A 272 -38.23 14.66 -39.42
CA PHE A 272 -39.10 13.61 -38.79
C PHE A 272 -38.98 12.08 -39.08
N GLY A 273 -39.48 11.27 -38.11
CA GLY A 273 -39.78 9.83 -38.28
C GLY A 273 -40.17 9.12 -36.97
N GLU A 274 -41.47 8.98 -36.68
CA GLU A 274 -42.02 8.36 -35.46
C GLU A 274 -42.91 7.15 -35.80
N VAL A 275 -43.25 6.34 -34.78
CA VAL A 275 -44.29 5.26 -34.79
C VAL A 275 -43.93 3.99 -35.57
N HIS A 276 -43.63 2.89 -34.87
CA HIS A 276 -44.70 1.93 -34.52
C HIS A 276 -44.41 1.05 -33.29
#